data_AF-A0AAU7CNP4-F1
#
_entry.id   AF-A0AAU7CNP4-F1
#
_cell.length_a   1.000
_cell.length_b   1.000
_cell.length_c   1.000
_cell.angle_alpha   90.00
_cell.angle_beta   90.00
_cell.angle_gamma   90.00
#
_symmetry.space_group_name_H-M   'P 1'
#
loop_
_entity.id
_entity.type
_entity.pdbx_description
1 polymer ?
#
loop_
_entity_poly.entity_id
_entity_poly.type
_entity_poly.pdbx_seq_one_letter_code
_entity_poly.pdbx_strand_id
1 'polypeptide(L)'
;MSGIVREKIKQFVLTVNGKEYERTDARADELLIDFLHEECELTGTKFSCGVGACGSCKVAVQVTKDAPMVPVLACYARLKSVVGMYVTTVEGLEAQGNLHPLQKAFLEEHSFQCGYSTPGFLMAARILMNDLERSPVYRDRLDDVILEAIGGHICRCTGYLRYIKAIRRVILATPGLVITGTTPTITSTPSVISFQISKQSTNDLLPETLVGRFDDPEGGVEFVGDFDWSACRRAWVKVSPSSIRTGVRVRDLNLGMFFFQPYQPNEEDLDSLRFELTSAREIDSRQPLAAAAWGVPVPVSFRGEMSFGAMRVPVQANLLARLLSRTHMRLTSQEPLAVDMRDLAFPIESFSSEFGLNLSFIVQINVDVIVPYEVH
;
A
#
# COMPACT_ATOMS: atom_id res chain seq x y z
N MET A 1 5.05 -9.41 41.83
CA MET A 1 4.31 -9.93 40.65
C MET A 1 3.11 -9.02 40.43
N SER A 2 3.28 -7.94 39.65
CA SER A 2 2.13 -7.16 39.18
C SER A 2 1.36 -8.03 38.19
N GLY A 3 0.14 -8.43 38.58
CA GLY A 3 -0.74 -9.16 37.67
C GLY A 3 -1.00 -8.31 36.44
N ILE A 4 -0.87 -8.89 35.25
CA ILE A 4 -1.26 -8.24 34.00
C ILE A 4 -2.76 -7.97 34.10
N VAL A 5 -3.14 -6.71 34.37
CA VAL A 5 -4.54 -6.28 34.32
C VAL A 5 -4.94 -6.31 32.85
N ARG A 6 -5.62 -7.38 32.43
CA ARG A 6 -6.15 -7.48 31.07
C ARG A 6 -7.37 -6.55 30.96
N GLU A 7 -7.30 -5.62 30.03
CA GLU A 7 -8.40 -4.73 29.67
C GLU A 7 -9.65 -5.56 29.33
N LYS A 8 -10.79 -5.22 29.93
CA LYS A 8 -12.07 -5.90 29.76
C LYS A 8 -13.05 -4.99 29.05
N ILE A 9 -13.77 -5.54 28.08
CA ILE A 9 -14.90 -4.86 27.46
C ILE A 9 -16.13 -5.21 28.29
N LYS A 10 -16.72 -4.20 28.96
CA LYS A 10 -17.89 -4.40 29.84
C LYS A 10 -19.05 -5.08 29.10
N GLN A 11 -19.32 -4.64 27.89
CA GLN A 11 -20.31 -5.20 26.98
C GLN A 11 -19.90 -4.89 25.54
N PHE A 12 -20.00 -5.85 24.64
CA PHE A 12 -19.90 -5.61 23.20
C PHE A 12 -21.02 -6.28 22.44
N VAL A 13 -21.35 -5.69 21.29
CA VAL A 13 -22.21 -6.26 20.26
C VAL A 13 -21.38 -6.39 18.99
N LEU A 14 -21.46 -7.54 18.32
CA LEU A 14 -20.82 -7.80 17.03
C LEU A 14 -21.81 -8.51 16.13
N THR A 15 -21.99 -8.05 14.90
CA THR A 15 -22.81 -8.78 13.92
C THR A 15 -21.92 -9.69 13.11
N VAL A 16 -22.15 -11.00 13.14
CA VAL A 16 -21.43 -11.99 12.33
C VAL A 16 -22.41 -12.71 11.42
N ASN A 17 -22.18 -12.63 10.10
CA ASN A 17 -23.06 -13.21 9.06
C ASN A 17 -24.54 -12.81 9.23
N GLY A 18 -24.80 -11.56 9.63
CA GLY A 18 -26.15 -11.03 9.84
C GLY A 18 -26.81 -11.43 11.17
N LYS A 19 -26.14 -12.21 12.03
CA LYS A 19 -26.59 -12.53 13.38
C LYS A 19 -25.82 -11.69 14.40
N GLU A 20 -26.53 -11.06 15.31
CA GLU A 20 -25.94 -10.31 16.42
C GLU A 20 -25.46 -11.26 17.53
N TYR A 21 -24.26 -10.99 18.04
CA TYR A 21 -23.65 -11.65 19.17
C TYR A 21 -23.34 -10.60 20.23
N GLU A 22 -23.84 -10.82 21.44
CA GLU A 22 -23.60 -9.95 22.58
C GLU A 22 -22.82 -10.70 23.66
N ARG A 23 -21.81 -10.06 24.24
CA ARG A 23 -21.08 -10.62 25.40
C ARG A 23 -20.73 -9.53 26.40
N THR A 24 -20.83 -9.90 27.68
CA THR A 24 -20.39 -9.08 28.80
C THR A 24 -19.06 -9.58 29.36
N ASP A 25 -18.27 -8.69 29.96
CA ASP A 25 -17.00 -9.04 30.62
C ASP A 25 -15.98 -9.75 29.70
N ALA A 26 -15.99 -9.38 28.43
CA ALA A 26 -15.14 -9.93 27.39
C ALA A 26 -13.69 -9.47 27.52
N ARG A 27 -12.74 -10.34 27.20
CA ARG A 27 -11.33 -9.94 27.11
C ARG A 27 -11.11 -9.05 25.89
N ALA A 28 -10.59 -7.85 26.11
CA ALA A 28 -10.37 -6.89 25.01
C ALA A 28 -9.26 -7.33 24.03
N ASP A 29 -8.34 -8.18 24.50
CA ASP A 29 -7.20 -8.71 23.76
C ASP A 29 -7.47 -10.06 23.07
N GLU A 30 -8.69 -10.59 23.18
CA GLU A 30 -9.09 -11.83 22.51
C GLU A 30 -8.99 -11.69 20.99
N LEU A 31 -8.52 -12.75 20.31
CA LEU A 31 -8.45 -12.75 18.87
C LEU A 31 -9.83 -12.98 18.28
N LEU A 32 -10.14 -12.30 17.17
CA LEU A 32 -11.38 -12.50 16.45
C LEU A 32 -11.55 -13.97 16.02
N ILE A 33 -10.48 -14.66 15.66
CA ILE A 33 -10.57 -16.07 15.25
C ILE A 33 -11.04 -17.00 16.37
N ASP A 34 -10.59 -16.76 17.61
CA ASP A 34 -10.98 -17.56 18.77
C ASP A 34 -12.46 -17.33 19.04
N PHE A 35 -12.90 -16.07 19.03
CA PHE A 35 -14.32 -15.70 19.15
C PHE A 35 -15.19 -16.38 18.07
N LEU A 36 -14.76 -16.33 16.80
CA LEU A 36 -15.49 -16.97 15.70
C LEU A 36 -15.62 -18.48 15.89
N HIS A 37 -14.59 -19.15 16.40
CA HIS A 37 -14.57 -20.61 16.54
C HIS A 37 -15.30 -21.10 17.78
N GLU A 38 -15.08 -20.44 18.92
CA GLU A 38 -15.53 -20.91 20.22
C GLU A 38 -16.92 -20.38 20.56
N GLU A 39 -17.25 -19.15 20.18
CA GLU A 39 -18.52 -18.50 20.57
C GLU A 39 -19.54 -18.52 19.43
N CYS A 40 -19.09 -18.26 18.19
CA CYS A 40 -19.97 -18.31 17.02
C CYS A 40 -20.12 -19.72 16.45
N GLU A 41 -19.26 -20.67 16.84
CA GLU A 41 -19.15 -22.02 16.27
C GLU A 41 -18.89 -22.01 14.74
N LEU A 42 -18.32 -20.93 14.22
CA LEU A 42 -18.01 -20.70 12.80
C LEU A 42 -16.55 -21.07 12.50
N THR A 43 -16.31 -22.36 12.30
CA THR A 43 -14.97 -22.93 12.14
C THR A 43 -14.40 -22.84 10.72
N GLY A 44 -15.13 -22.26 9.77
CA GLY A 44 -14.75 -22.12 8.36
C GLY A 44 -13.53 -21.24 8.17
N THR A 45 -13.45 -20.09 8.84
CA THR A 45 -12.26 -19.22 8.86
C THR A 45 -11.08 -20.00 9.48
N LYS A 46 -9.93 -20.15 8.81
CA LYS A 46 -8.89 -21.07 9.31
C LYS A 46 -7.74 -20.39 10.04
N PHE A 47 -7.39 -20.89 11.21
CA PHE A 47 -6.14 -20.53 11.90
C PHE A 47 -4.99 -21.40 11.36
N SER A 48 -3.90 -20.79 10.91
CA SER A 48 -2.74 -21.53 10.37
C SER A 48 -1.43 -20.97 10.90
N CYS A 49 -0.97 -19.83 10.39
CA CYS A 49 0.33 -19.29 10.75
C CYS A 49 0.35 -18.46 12.04
N GLY A 50 -0.80 -17.94 12.51
CA GLY A 50 -0.91 -17.05 13.68
C GLY A 50 -0.27 -15.66 13.53
N VAL A 51 0.58 -15.44 12.53
CA VAL A 51 1.37 -14.20 12.34
C VAL A 51 0.93 -13.37 11.13
N GLY A 52 -0.24 -13.67 10.55
CA GLY A 52 -0.82 -12.91 9.44
C GLY A 52 -0.21 -13.15 8.05
N ALA A 53 0.71 -14.10 7.89
CA ALA A 53 1.42 -14.32 6.63
C ALA A 53 0.68 -15.16 5.57
N CYS A 54 -0.29 -15.99 5.97
CA CYS A 54 -0.87 -17.02 5.07
C CYS A 54 -2.25 -16.70 4.49
N GLY A 55 -2.95 -15.69 5.00
CA GLY A 55 -4.28 -15.28 4.54
C GLY A 55 -5.44 -16.25 4.81
N SER A 56 -5.23 -17.44 5.40
CA SER A 56 -6.29 -18.45 5.59
C SER A 56 -7.39 -18.05 6.58
N CYS A 57 -7.11 -17.06 7.43
CA CYS A 57 -8.03 -16.50 8.43
C CYS A 57 -8.76 -15.24 7.97
N LYS A 58 -8.77 -14.95 6.66
CA LYS A 58 -9.34 -13.72 6.12
C LYS A 58 -10.86 -13.71 6.27
N VAL A 59 -11.38 -12.60 6.77
CA VAL A 59 -12.80 -12.25 6.87
C VAL A 59 -13.02 -10.86 6.28
N ALA A 60 -14.28 -10.50 6.03
CA ALA A 60 -14.65 -9.14 5.65
C ALA A 60 -15.24 -8.41 6.86
N VAL A 61 -14.87 -7.15 7.06
CA VAL A 61 -15.43 -6.28 8.11
C VAL A 61 -16.00 -5.01 7.47
N GLN A 62 -17.17 -4.59 7.92
CA GLN A 62 -17.80 -3.35 7.50
C GLN A 62 -18.24 -2.55 8.74
N VAL A 63 -18.00 -1.23 8.73
CA VAL A 63 -18.42 -0.34 9.84
C VAL A 63 -19.94 -0.14 9.88
N THR A 64 -20.61 -0.24 8.74
CA THR A 64 -22.06 -0.30 8.59
C THR A 64 -22.39 -1.33 7.52
N LYS A 65 -23.63 -1.84 7.46
CA LYS A 65 -24.03 -2.88 6.51
C LYS A 65 -23.79 -2.52 5.03
N ASP A 66 -23.84 -1.23 4.71
CA ASP A 66 -23.67 -0.71 3.35
C ASP A 66 -22.25 -0.18 3.07
N ALA A 67 -21.38 -0.15 4.08
CA ALA A 67 -19.99 0.29 3.90
C ALA A 67 -19.18 -0.72 3.08
N PRO A 68 -18.08 -0.30 2.44
CA PRO A 68 -17.13 -1.22 1.80
C PRO A 68 -16.66 -2.36 2.71
N MET A 69 -16.59 -3.57 2.17
CA MET A 69 -15.97 -4.71 2.84
C MET A 69 -14.46 -4.49 2.93
N VAL A 70 -13.93 -4.44 4.15
CA VAL A 70 -12.50 -4.32 4.42
C VAL A 70 -11.93 -5.70 4.75
N PRO A 71 -10.81 -6.13 4.12
CA PRO A 71 -10.16 -7.38 4.46
C PRO A 71 -9.52 -7.32 5.84
N VAL A 72 -9.86 -8.28 6.71
CA VAL A 72 -9.27 -8.40 8.05
C VAL A 72 -8.75 -9.82 8.27
N LEU A 73 -7.59 -9.93 8.91
CA LEU A 73 -7.01 -11.22 9.32
C LEU A 73 -7.48 -11.54 10.74
N ALA A 74 -8.39 -12.50 10.88
CA ALA A 74 -8.99 -12.84 12.17
C ALA A 74 -7.98 -13.35 13.21
N CYS A 75 -6.84 -13.91 12.77
CA CYS A 75 -5.77 -14.36 13.67
C CYS A 75 -4.92 -13.22 14.25
N TYR A 76 -5.14 -11.98 13.83
CA TYR A 76 -4.42 -10.80 14.29
C TYR A 76 -5.36 -9.75 14.89
N ALA A 77 -6.55 -9.60 14.31
CA ALA A 77 -7.57 -8.68 14.79
C ALA A 77 -7.99 -9.02 16.22
N ARG A 78 -8.05 -7.99 17.07
CA ARG A 78 -8.54 -8.11 18.44
C ARG A 78 -10.04 -7.82 18.45
N LEU A 79 -10.78 -8.49 19.33
CA LEU A 79 -12.22 -8.32 19.42
C LEU A 79 -12.62 -6.84 19.63
N LYS A 80 -11.83 -6.10 20.42
CA LYS A 80 -12.05 -4.66 20.65
C LYS A 80 -12.04 -3.80 19.39
N SER A 81 -11.31 -4.19 18.34
CA SER A 81 -11.19 -3.39 17.12
C SER A 81 -12.36 -3.58 16.14
N VAL A 82 -13.24 -4.55 16.40
CA VAL A 82 -14.39 -4.87 15.52
C VAL A 82 -15.74 -4.72 16.23
N VAL A 83 -15.75 -4.24 17.48
CA VAL A 83 -16.99 -4.01 18.24
C VAL A 83 -17.92 -3.07 17.47
N GLY A 84 -19.20 -3.43 17.40
CA GLY A 84 -20.24 -2.68 16.68
C GLY A 84 -20.19 -2.83 15.16
N MET A 85 -19.24 -3.60 14.61
CA MET A 85 -19.08 -3.79 13.17
C MET A 85 -19.79 -5.05 12.67
N TYR A 86 -19.81 -5.21 11.36
CA TYR A 86 -20.36 -6.35 10.64
C TYR A 86 -19.22 -7.21 10.10
N VAL A 87 -19.12 -8.45 10.56
CA VAL A 87 -18.15 -9.44 10.12
C VAL A 87 -18.85 -10.43 9.20
N THR A 88 -18.29 -10.66 8.01
CA THR A 88 -18.70 -11.75 7.11
C THR A 88 -17.58 -12.78 7.03
N THR A 89 -17.92 -14.04 7.29
CA THR A 89 -17.03 -15.21 7.16
C THR A 89 -17.41 -16.04 5.94
N VAL A 90 -16.68 -17.12 5.66
CA VAL A 90 -16.94 -17.99 4.50
C VAL A 90 -18.34 -18.61 4.55
N GLU A 91 -18.84 -18.90 5.74
CA GLU A 91 -20.17 -19.44 5.99
C GLU A 91 -21.25 -18.43 5.60
N GLY A 92 -21.00 -17.12 5.80
CA GLY A 92 -21.91 -16.05 5.42
C GLY A 92 -22.03 -15.80 3.92
N LEU A 93 -21.26 -16.50 3.08
CA LEU A 93 -21.41 -16.44 1.62
C LEU A 93 -22.60 -17.27 1.14
N GLU A 94 -22.96 -18.32 1.87
CA GLU A 94 -24.11 -19.16 1.57
C GLU A 94 -25.39 -18.47 2.05
N ALA A 95 -26.45 -18.54 1.25
CA ALA A 95 -27.76 -18.00 1.62
C ALA A 95 -28.88 -19.02 1.38
N GLN A 96 -29.54 -19.46 2.45
CA GLN A 96 -30.72 -20.34 2.43
C GLN A 96 -30.50 -21.67 1.67
N GLY A 97 -29.38 -22.33 1.94
CA GLY A 97 -28.91 -23.54 1.26
C GLY A 97 -28.28 -23.31 -0.11
N ASN A 98 -28.24 -22.06 -0.61
CA ASN A 98 -27.68 -21.76 -1.91
C ASN A 98 -26.24 -21.26 -1.78
N LEU A 99 -25.31 -22.05 -2.33
CA LEU A 99 -23.92 -21.65 -2.44
C LEU A 99 -23.78 -20.36 -3.26
N HIS A 100 -22.91 -19.46 -2.79
CA HIS A 100 -22.46 -18.30 -3.53
C HIS A 100 -21.88 -18.72 -4.88
N PRO A 101 -22.02 -17.91 -5.95
CA PRO A 101 -21.38 -18.20 -7.24
C PRO A 101 -19.87 -18.53 -7.14
N LEU A 102 -19.15 -17.87 -6.22
CA LEU A 102 -17.74 -18.20 -5.92
C LEU A 102 -17.56 -19.62 -5.38
N GLN A 103 -18.39 -20.04 -4.42
CA GLN A 103 -18.32 -21.38 -3.85
C GLN A 103 -18.62 -22.44 -4.92
N LYS A 104 -19.63 -22.21 -5.77
CA LYS A 104 -19.96 -23.09 -6.91
C LYS A 104 -18.80 -23.17 -7.91
N ALA A 105 -18.26 -22.03 -8.33
CA ALA A 105 -17.14 -21.99 -9.26
C ALA A 105 -15.89 -22.68 -8.71
N PHE A 106 -15.59 -22.56 -7.41
CA PHE A 106 -14.45 -23.24 -6.79
C PHE A 106 -14.60 -24.77 -6.81
N LEU A 107 -15.83 -25.27 -6.68
CA LEU A 107 -16.13 -26.70 -6.82
C LEU A 107 -15.96 -27.16 -8.27
N GLU A 108 -16.57 -26.43 -9.21
CA GLU A 108 -16.58 -26.77 -10.64
C GLU A 108 -15.18 -26.70 -11.28
N GLU A 109 -14.36 -25.74 -10.89
CA GLU A 109 -12.98 -25.59 -11.38
C GLU A 109 -11.99 -26.46 -10.58
N HIS A 110 -12.46 -27.25 -9.62
CA HIS A 110 -11.63 -28.06 -8.72
C HIS A 110 -10.49 -27.25 -8.10
N SER A 111 -10.83 -26.07 -7.56
CA SER A 111 -9.85 -25.05 -7.15
C SER A 111 -9.05 -25.42 -5.90
N PHE A 112 -9.49 -26.42 -5.15
CA PHE A 112 -8.86 -26.88 -3.91
C PHE A 112 -8.61 -28.40 -3.90
N GLN A 113 -7.64 -28.82 -3.09
CA GLN A 113 -7.38 -30.23 -2.78
C GLN A 113 -7.70 -30.48 -1.30
N CYS A 114 -6.80 -30.11 -0.39
CA CYS A 114 -7.04 -30.26 1.05
C CYS A 114 -8.12 -29.32 1.61
N GLY A 115 -8.49 -28.27 0.87
CA GLY A 115 -9.53 -27.31 1.27
C GLY A 115 -9.14 -26.31 2.37
N TYR A 116 -8.00 -26.48 3.03
CA TYR A 116 -7.68 -25.70 4.24
C TYR A 116 -7.53 -24.19 3.98
N SER A 117 -6.86 -23.79 2.89
CA SER A 117 -6.70 -22.36 2.55
C SER A 117 -7.94 -21.77 1.88
N THR A 118 -8.87 -22.61 1.42
CA THR A 118 -9.98 -22.24 0.53
C THR A 118 -10.92 -21.18 1.12
N PRO A 119 -11.28 -21.21 2.42
CA PRO A 119 -12.06 -20.15 3.05
C PRO A 119 -11.46 -18.75 2.87
N GLY A 120 -10.15 -18.60 3.08
CA GLY A 120 -9.47 -17.33 2.90
C GLY A 120 -9.52 -16.83 1.45
N PHE A 121 -9.31 -17.73 0.48
CA PHE A 121 -9.44 -17.40 -0.95
C PHE A 121 -10.86 -16.97 -1.33
N LEU A 122 -11.90 -17.64 -0.79
CA LEU A 122 -13.30 -17.27 -1.03
C LEU A 122 -13.61 -15.88 -0.48
N MET A 123 -13.15 -15.58 0.74
CA MET A 123 -13.34 -14.26 1.34
C MET A 123 -12.60 -13.16 0.59
N ALA A 124 -11.36 -13.42 0.16
CA ALA A 124 -10.61 -12.49 -0.66
C ALA A 124 -11.31 -12.16 -1.99
N ALA A 125 -11.84 -13.19 -2.65
CA ALA A 125 -12.58 -13.03 -3.89
C ALA A 125 -13.90 -12.27 -3.68
N ARG A 126 -14.60 -12.51 -2.56
CA ARG A 126 -15.84 -11.78 -2.23
C ARG A 126 -15.58 -10.30 -1.98
N ILE A 127 -14.49 -9.98 -1.26
CA ILE A 127 -14.06 -8.61 -0.98
C ILE A 127 -13.70 -7.89 -2.29
N LEU A 128 -12.90 -8.54 -3.15
CA LEU A 128 -12.61 -8.02 -4.49
C LEU A 128 -13.90 -7.74 -5.28
N MET A 129 -14.85 -8.68 -5.32
CA MET A 129 -16.12 -8.43 -6.00
C MET A 129 -16.88 -7.24 -5.41
N ASN A 130 -16.85 -7.06 -4.08
CA ASN A 130 -17.48 -5.92 -3.44
C ASN A 130 -16.80 -4.58 -3.81
N ASP A 131 -15.48 -4.57 -3.98
CA ASP A 131 -14.75 -3.41 -4.50
C ASP A 131 -15.13 -3.11 -5.96
N LEU A 132 -15.22 -4.16 -6.79
CA LEU A 132 -15.60 -4.03 -8.20
C LEU A 132 -17.06 -3.60 -8.41
N GLU A 133 -17.96 -3.89 -7.47
CA GLU A 133 -19.35 -3.39 -7.48
C GLU A 133 -19.38 -1.85 -7.43
N ARG A 134 -18.39 -1.23 -6.76
CA ARG A 134 -18.26 0.23 -6.66
C ARG A 134 -17.37 0.83 -7.74
N SER A 135 -16.29 0.12 -8.07
CA SER A 135 -15.26 0.57 -9.01
C SER A 135 -14.95 -0.56 -10.00
N PRO A 136 -15.72 -0.68 -11.09
CA PRO A 136 -15.57 -1.74 -12.07
C PRO A 136 -14.17 -1.73 -12.70
N VAL A 137 -13.63 -2.92 -12.98
CA VAL A 137 -12.31 -3.06 -13.60
C VAL A 137 -12.42 -3.21 -15.12
N TYR A 138 -11.45 -2.67 -15.85
CA TYR A 138 -11.32 -3.00 -17.27
C TYR A 138 -10.90 -4.46 -17.46
N ARG A 139 -11.40 -5.08 -18.53
CA ARG A 139 -11.21 -6.52 -18.79
C ARG A 139 -9.74 -6.95 -18.86
N ASP A 140 -8.87 -6.09 -19.37
CA ASP A 140 -7.45 -6.35 -19.52
C ASP A 140 -6.65 -6.34 -18.21
N ARG A 141 -7.17 -5.71 -17.15
CA ARG A 141 -6.58 -5.67 -15.80
C ARG A 141 -7.20 -6.66 -14.84
N LEU A 142 -8.19 -7.43 -15.29
CA LEU A 142 -8.91 -8.37 -14.43
C LEU A 142 -7.99 -9.40 -13.79
N ASP A 143 -7.01 -9.93 -14.53
CA ASP A 143 -6.09 -10.92 -13.96
C ASP A 143 -5.18 -10.30 -12.89
N ASP A 144 -4.75 -9.04 -13.07
CA ASP A 144 -3.90 -8.32 -12.11
C ASP A 144 -4.64 -8.12 -10.78
N VAL A 145 -5.88 -7.63 -10.81
CA VAL A 145 -6.65 -7.39 -9.58
C VAL A 145 -7.02 -8.69 -8.85
N ILE A 146 -7.21 -9.79 -9.60
CA ILE A 146 -7.39 -11.12 -9.01
C ILE A 146 -6.11 -11.57 -8.32
N LEU A 147 -4.96 -11.43 -8.99
CA LEU A 147 -3.65 -11.79 -8.45
C LEU A 147 -3.31 -10.97 -7.20
N GLU A 148 -3.62 -9.68 -7.19
CA GLU A 148 -3.44 -8.80 -6.03
C GLU A 148 -4.31 -9.24 -4.85
N ALA A 149 -5.61 -9.45 -5.08
CA ALA A 149 -6.54 -9.84 -4.03
C ALA A 149 -6.15 -11.17 -3.34
N ILE A 150 -5.61 -12.12 -4.12
CA ILE A 150 -5.24 -13.44 -3.61
C ILE A 150 -3.75 -13.61 -3.30
N GLY A 151 -2.88 -12.68 -3.72
CA GLY A 151 -1.42 -12.82 -3.66
C GLY A 151 -0.87 -12.99 -2.25
N GLY A 152 -1.57 -12.47 -1.24
CA GLY A 152 -1.27 -12.67 0.19
C GLY A 152 -1.73 -14.00 0.78
N HIS A 153 -2.24 -14.95 -0.02
CA HIS A 153 -2.67 -16.27 0.47
C HIS A 153 -1.69 -17.35 0.07
N ILE A 154 -1.40 -18.24 1.02
CA ILE A 154 -0.53 -19.38 0.78
C ILE A 154 -1.39 -20.62 0.57
N CYS A 155 -1.20 -21.30 -0.57
CA CYS A 155 -1.74 -22.63 -0.82
C CYS A 155 -0.61 -23.60 -1.17
N ARG A 156 -0.50 -24.70 -0.42
CA ARG A 156 0.56 -25.70 -0.66
C ARG A 156 0.20 -26.78 -1.69
N CYS A 157 -1.08 -26.89 -2.06
CA CYS A 157 -1.57 -28.03 -2.84
C CYS A 157 -1.83 -27.72 -4.32
N THR A 158 -2.49 -26.60 -4.64
CA THR A 158 -3.19 -26.48 -5.94
C THR A 158 -2.46 -25.66 -7.02
N GLY A 159 -1.41 -24.92 -6.65
CA GLY A 159 -0.66 -24.08 -7.60
C GLY A 159 -1.42 -22.84 -8.10
N TYR A 160 -2.45 -22.38 -7.37
CA TYR A 160 -3.17 -21.10 -7.56
C TYR A 160 -4.03 -20.94 -8.82
N LEU A 161 -3.60 -21.47 -9.97
CA LEU A 161 -4.26 -21.24 -11.28
C LEU A 161 -5.75 -21.56 -11.29
N ARG A 162 -6.17 -22.60 -10.56
CA ARG A 162 -7.59 -22.99 -10.50
C ARG A 162 -8.44 -22.07 -9.63
N TYR A 163 -7.85 -21.41 -8.62
CA TYR A 163 -8.55 -20.34 -7.89
C TYR A 163 -8.74 -19.14 -8.81
N ILE A 164 -7.68 -18.72 -9.52
CA ILE A 164 -7.74 -17.60 -10.46
C ILE A 164 -8.83 -17.82 -11.52
N LYS A 165 -8.87 -19.02 -12.13
CA LYS A 165 -9.90 -19.38 -13.12
C LYS A 165 -11.32 -19.26 -12.56
N ALA A 166 -11.57 -19.80 -11.38
CA ALA A 166 -12.90 -19.75 -10.76
C ALA A 166 -13.33 -18.31 -10.44
N ILE A 167 -12.44 -17.51 -9.85
CA ILE A 167 -12.71 -16.10 -9.52
C ILE A 167 -12.98 -15.32 -10.81
N ARG A 168 -12.12 -15.46 -11.82
CA ARG A 168 -12.27 -14.80 -13.12
C ARG A 168 -13.60 -15.15 -13.77
N ARG A 169 -14.00 -16.43 -13.76
CA ARG A 169 -15.27 -16.90 -14.31
C ARG A 169 -16.46 -16.22 -13.64
N VAL A 170 -16.46 -16.11 -12.32
CA VAL A 170 -17.55 -15.46 -11.57
C VAL A 170 -17.59 -13.97 -11.83
N ILE A 171 -16.45 -13.28 -11.81
CA ILE A 171 -16.40 -11.83 -12.06
C ILE A 171 -16.89 -11.51 -13.48
N LEU A 172 -16.45 -12.25 -14.50
CA LEU A 172 -16.90 -12.05 -15.88
C LEU A 172 -18.39 -12.36 -16.08
N ALA A 173 -18.96 -13.26 -15.29
CA ALA A 173 -20.38 -13.61 -15.34
C ALA A 173 -21.27 -12.64 -14.55
N THR A 174 -20.69 -11.82 -13.66
CA THR A 174 -21.44 -10.89 -12.82
C THR A 174 -21.54 -9.53 -13.53
N PRO A 175 -22.75 -9.06 -13.89
CA PRO A 175 -22.92 -7.78 -14.57
C PRO A 175 -22.39 -6.61 -13.74
N GLY A 176 -21.75 -5.65 -14.39
CA GLY A 176 -21.30 -4.40 -13.76
C GLY A 176 -19.92 -4.46 -13.11
N LEU A 177 -19.32 -5.65 -12.90
CA LEU A 177 -17.97 -5.72 -12.29
C LEU A 177 -16.84 -5.46 -13.28
N VAL A 178 -17.10 -5.68 -14.57
CA VAL A 178 -16.11 -5.53 -15.64
C VAL A 178 -16.67 -4.64 -16.74
N ILE A 179 -15.91 -3.63 -17.13
CA ILE A 179 -16.25 -2.71 -18.22
C ILE A 179 -15.52 -3.07 -19.52
N THR A 180 -16.20 -2.92 -20.65
CA THR A 180 -15.65 -3.15 -21.98
C THR A 180 -14.79 -1.99 -22.41
N GLY A 181 -13.49 -2.24 -22.44
CA GLY A 181 -12.43 -1.31 -22.83
C GLY A 181 -11.09 -1.90 -22.40
N THR A 182 -10.00 -1.42 -22.99
CA THR A 182 -8.67 -1.57 -22.40
C THR A 182 -8.45 -0.44 -21.42
N THR A 183 -7.85 -0.74 -20.28
CA THR A 183 -7.32 0.30 -19.40
C THR A 183 -6.39 1.16 -20.24
N PRO A 184 -6.48 2.51 -20.20
CA PRO A 184 -5.38 3.31 -20.69
C PRO A 184 -4.12 2.86 -19.93
N THR A 185 -3.16 2.28 -20.64
CA THR A 185 -2.04 1.55 -20.05
C THR A 185 -1.25 2.44 -19.09
N ILE A 186 -1.56 2.35 -17.80
CA ILE A 186 -0.64 2.78 -16.75
C ILE A 186 0.36 1.65 -16.61
N THR A 187 1.53 1.82 -17.23
CA THR A 187 2.68 0.95 -17.02
C THR A 187 3.08 1.06 -15.55
N SER A 188 2.56 0.16 -14.72
CA SER A 188 2.81 0.09 -13.28
C SER A 188 4.23 -0.40 -13.05
N THR A 189 5.16 0.55 -12.98
CA THR A 189 6.24 0.40 -12.01
C THR A 189 5.69 0.95 -10.70
N PRO A 190 5.91 0.30 -9.55
CA PRO A 190 5.64 0.93 -8.26
C PRO A 190 6.34 2.30 -8.21
N SER A 191 5.73 3.26 -7.51
CA SER A 191 6.38 4.53 -7.21
C SER A 191 7.66 4.26 -6.40
N VAL A 192 8.83 4.49 -6.98
CA VAL A 192 10.14 4.31 -6.33
C VAL A 192 10.80 5.66 -6.18
N ILE A 193 11.21 6.02 -4.97
CA ILE A 193 12.25 7.04 -4.80
C ILE A 193 13.46 6.31 -4.23
N SER A 194 14.55 6.32 -4.98
CA SER A 194 15.78 5.64 -4.57
C SER A 194 16.82 6.66 -4.12
N PHE A 195 17.48 6.38 -3.00
CA PHE A 195 18.63 7.15 -2.54
C PHE A 195 19.91 6.49 -3.04
N GLN A 196 20.89 7.29 -3.42
CA GLN A 196 22.25 6.83 -3.68
C GLN A 196 23.17 7.52 -2.69
N ILE A 197 23.78 6.72 -1.82
CA ILE A 197 24.67 7.17 -0.76
C ILE A 197 26.04 6.58 -1.06
N SER A 198 26.98 7.43 -1.46
CA SER A 198 28.35 7.00 -1.73
C SER A 198 29.13 6.86 -0.42
N LYS A 199 29.32 5.62 0.04
CA LYS A 199 30.29 5.27 1.10
C LYS A 199 31.68 5.15 0.47
N GLN A 200 32.69 5.80 1.01
CA GLN A 200 34.08 5.40 0.82
C GLN A 200 34.57 4.80 2.14
N SER A 201 34.67 3.48 2.20
CA SER A 201 35.24 2.80 3.38
C SER A 201 36.69 2.45 3.05
N THR A 202 37.57 2.45 4.06
CA THR A 202 38.95 1.99 3.88
C THR A 202 39.04 0.52 3.45
N ASN A 203 37.96 -0.26 3.60
CA ASN A 203 37.87 -1.67 3.22
C ASN A 203 37.02 -1.94 1.96
N ASP A 204 36.23 -0.97 1.49
CA ASP A 204 35.36 -1.10 0.30
C ASP A 204 35.69 0.03 -0.69
N LEU A 205 36.39 -0.32 -1.76
CA LEU A 205 36.84 0.63 -2.80
C LEU A 205 35.74 1.00 -3.80
N LEU A 206 34.50 0.53 -3.61
CA LEU A 206 33.39 0.75 -4.55
C LEU A 206 32.24 1.50 -3.86
N PRO A 207 31.68 2.54 -4.51
CA PRO A 207 30.47 3.20 -4.03
C PRO A 207 29.29 2.21 -4.08
N GLU A 208 28.68 1.96 -2.93
CA GLU A 208 27.44 1.18 -2.84
C GLU A 208 26.22 2.07 -3.01
N THR A 209 25.11 1.53 -3.54
CA THR A 209 23.85 2.26 -3.72
C THR A 209 22.77 1.66 -2.83
N LEU A 210 22.21 2.47 -1.92
CA LEU A 210 21.12 2.07 -1.03
C LEU A 210 19.76 2.32 -1.68
N VAL A 211 19.23 1.34 -2.41
CA VAL A 211 17.88 1.48 -2.99
C VAL A 211 16.81 1.32 -1.92
N GLY A 212 16.21 2.43 -1.51
CA GLY A 212 14.93 2.49 -0.80
C GLY A 212 13.75 2.41 -1.80
N ARG A 213 12.65 1.78 -1.40
CA ARG A 213 11.38 1.75 -2.13
C ARG A 213 10.26 2.20 -1.20
N PHE A 214 9.32 2.99 -1.71
CA PHE A 214 8.15 3.43 -0.98
C PHE A 214 6.94 2.62 -1.43
N ASP A 215 6.30 1.92 -0.51
CA ASP A 215 5.14 1.09 -0.85
C ASP A 215 3.86 1.92 -1.02
N ASP A 216 3.73 3.07 -0.35
CA ASP A 216 2.48 3.86 -0.31
C ASP A 216 2.72 5.38 -0.17
N PRO A 217 3.10 6.09 -1.26
CA PRO A 217 3.24 7.53 -1.23
C PRO A 217 1.86 8.23 -1.36
N GLU A 218 1.52 9.09 -0.40
CA GLU A 218 0.35 9.97 -0.48
C GLU A 218 0.74 11.26 -1.22
N GLY A 219 0.29 11.48 -2.45
CA GLY A 219 0.64 12.67 -3.22
C GLY A 219 -0.56 13.46 -3.73
N GLY A 220 -0.31 14.64 -4.28
CA GLY A 220 -1.29 15.48 -4.94
C GLY A 220 -0.63 16.55 -5.83
N VAL A 221 -1.28 16.90 -6.93
CA VAL A 221 -0.86 18.00 -7.82
C VAL A 221 -2.05 18.91 -8.10
N GLU A 222 -1.85 20.20 -7.89
CA GLU A 222 -2.85 21.25 -8.04
C GLU A 222 -2.48 22.19 -9.18
N PHE A 223 -3.41 22.28 -10.15
CA PHE A 223 -3.36 23.21 -11.26
C PHE A 223 -4.39 24.32 -11.06
N VAL A 224 -3.98 25.58 -11.26
CA VAL A 224 -4.89 26.73 -11.17
C VAL A 224 -5.28 27.15 -12.59
N GLY A 225 -6.56 27.09 -12.92
CA GLY A 225 -7.09 27.33 -14.27
C GLY A 225 -7.23 26.03 -15.08
N ASP A 226 -7.33 26.15 -16.41
CA ASP A 226 -7.30 24.97 -17.29
C ASP A 226 -6.03 24.15 -17.04
N PHE A 227 -6.08 22.85 -17.36
CA PHE A 227 -4.95 21.95 -17.22
C PHE A 227 -3.77 22.37 -18.12
N ASP A 228 -2.94 23.25 -17.58
CA ASP A 228 -1.72 23.79 -18.16
C ASP A 228 -0.59 23.59 -17.16
N TRP A 229 0.49 22.96 -17.60
CA TRP A 229 1.64 22.68 -16.76
C TRP A 229 2.42 23.94 -16.44
N SER A 230 2.32 24.98 -17.27
CA SER A 230 2.80 26.32 -16.94
C SER A 230 2.06 26.94 -15.75
N ALA A 231 0.84 26.46 -15.47
CA ALA A 231 -0.05 26.91 -14.41
C ALA A 231 -0.07 25.99 -13.18
N CYS A 232 0.72 24.90 -13.16
CA CYS A 232 0.89 24.09 -11.96
C CYS A 232 1.47 24.96 -10.84
N ARG A 233 0.73 25.07 -9.73
CA ARG A 233 1.12 25.95 -8.61
C ARG A 233 1.66 25.22 -7.42
N ARG A 234 1.18 23.99 -7.18
CA ARG A 234 1.63 23.14 -6.09
C ARG A 234 1.57 21.69 -6.53
N ALA A 235 2.62 20.97 -6.20
CA ALA A 235 2.60 19.53 -6.11
C ALA A 235 3.07 19.18 -4.70
N TRP A 236 2.75 18.00 -4.22
CA TRP A 236 3.37 17.45 -3.04
C TRP A 236 3.30 15.94 -3.13
N VAL A 237 4.31 15.32 -2.54
CA VAL A 237 4.25 13.92 -2.16
C VAL A 237 4.50 13.91 -0.67
N LYS A 238 3.86 13.01 0.05
CA LYS A 238 4.06 12.76 1.44
C LYS A 238 4.38 11.29 1.54
N VAL A 239 5.46 10.95 2.23
CA VAL A 239 5.83 9.56 2.41
C VAL A 239 6.26 9.31 3.84
N SER A 240 5.58 8.36 4.49
CA SER A 240 5.85 7.99 5.88
C SER A 240 7.09 7.09 5.98
N PRO A 241 7.93 7.23 7.02
CA PRO A 241 9.11 6.39 7.21
C PRO A 241 8.83 4.89 7.29
N SER A 242 7.63 4.52 7.73
CA SER A 242 7.17 3.12 7.81
C SER A 242 7.06 2.41 6.45
N SER A 243 7.11 3.15 5.35
CA SER A 243 6.92 2.64 3.99
C SER A 243 8.22 2.33 3.23
N ILE A 244 9.39 2.52 3.85
CA ILE A 244 10.69 2.37 3.18
C ILE A 244 11.24 0.96 3.32
N ARG A 245 11.40 0.28 2.18
CA ARG A 245 12.11 -1.00 2.11
C ARG A 245 13.44 -0.85 1.40
N THR A 246 14.52 -1.28 2.04
CA THR A 246 15.82 -1.40 1.39
C THR A 246 15.96 -2.79 0.75
N GLY A 247 16.41 -2.84 -0.50
CA GLY A 247 16.53 -4.10 -1.26
C GLY A 247 17.68 -5.03 -0.82
N VAL A 248 18.53 -4.57 0.10
CA VAL A 248 19.70 -5.29 0.62
C VAL A 248 19.49 -5.47 2.12
N ARG A 249 19.82 -6.65 2.69
CA ARG A 249 19.95 -6.78 4.15
C ARG A 249 21.06 -5.83 4.57
N VAL A 250 20.68 -4.67 5.10
CA VAL A 250 21.61 -3.74 5.72
C VAL A 250 22.11 -4.40 7.00
N ARG A 251 23.14 -5.23 6.88
CA ARG A 251 23.79 -5.87 8.03
C ARG A 251 24.86 -4.98 8.65
N ASP A 252 25.33 -3.96 7.94
CA ASP A 252 26.59 -3.32 8.31
C ASP A 252 26.54 -1.89 8.82
N LEU A 253 25.39 -1.22 8.81
CA LEU A 253 25.22 0.03 9.55
C LEU A 253 23.74 0.24 9.77
N ASN A 254 23.36 0.74 10.93
CA ASN A 254 21.98 0.91 11.34
C ASN A 254 21.24 2.02 10.52
N LEU A 255 21.45 2.14 9.20
CA LEU A 255 21.00 3.20 8.25
C LEU A 255 19.51 3.51 8.35
N GLY A 256 18.68 2.54 8.74
CA GLY A 256 17.26 2.77 9.05
C GLY A 256 17.01 3.73 10.21
N MET A 257 17.85 3.70 11.27
CA MET A 257 17.83 4.70 12.35
C MET A 257 18.31 6.09 11.90
N PHE A 258 19.14 6.18 10.86
CA PHE A 258 19.76 7.46 10.47
C PHE A 258 18.85 8.32 9.60
N PHE A 259 18.03 7.70 8.75
CA PHE A 259 17.15 8.42 7.85
C PHE A 259 15.68 8.41 8.25
N PHE A 260 15.25 7.45 9.09
CA PHE A 260 13.83 7.07 9.10
C PHE A 260 13.20 6.80 10.48
N GLN A 261 13.88 6.92 11.64
CA GLN A 261 13.21 7.12 12.95
C GLN A 261 14.20 7.47 14.09
N PRO A 262 13.75 8.12 15.18
CA PRO A 262 14.57 8.98 16.01
C PRO A 262 15.00 8.35 17.32
N TYR A 263 16.07 8.89 17.87
CA TYR A 263 16.35 8.80 19.30
C TYR A 263 16.00 10.15 19.94
N GLN A 264 14.76 10.29 20.44
CA GLN A 264 14.36 10.86 21.76
C GLN A 264 12.87 11.30 21.77
N PRO A 265 12.20 11.28 22.94
CA PRO A 265 10.74 11.10 23.03
C PRO A 265 9.89 12.36 22.88
N ASN A 266 10.46 13.51 22.53
CA ASN A 266 9.70 14.75 22.36
C ASN A 266 10.23 15.51 21.13
N GLU A 267 9.32 15.75 20.18
CA GLU A 267 9.42 16.64 19.01
C GLU A 267 9.95 16.05 17.68
N GLU A 268 8.97 15.83 16.78
CA GLU A 268 8.97 15.82 15.30
C GLU A 268 9.96 14.92 14.54
N ASP A 269 9.56 13.64 14.44
CA ASP A 269 10.05 12.64 13.51
C ASP A 269 9.92 13.09 12.04
N LEU A 270 10.68 12.42 11.18
CA LEU A 270 10.74 12.61 9.73
C LEU A 270 9.41 12.30 9.01
N ASP A 271 8.43 13.20 9.07
CA ASP A 271 7.05 12.87 8.71
C ASP A 271 6.74 12.84 7.20
N SER A 272 7.56 13.46 6.35
CA SER A 272 7.28 13.51 4.91
C SER A 272 8.39 14.06 4.04
N LEU A 273 8.60 13.44 2.88
CA LEU A 273 9.29 14.06 1.77
C LEU A 273 8.31 14.92 0.94
N ARG A 274 8.06 16.16 1.37
CA ARG A 274 7.30 17.13 0.58
C ARG A 274 8.13 17.61 -0.60
N PHE A 275 7.53 17.82 -1.76
CA PHE A 275 8.15 18.51 -2.89
C PHE A 275 7.17 19.57 -3.38
N GLU A 276 7.35 20.83 -3.00
CA GLU A 276 6.42 21.88 -3.43
C GLU A 276 6.76 22.41 -4.83
N LEU A 277 6.05 21.95 -5.87
CA LEU A 277 6.24 22.50 -7.21
C LEU A 277 5.69 23.93 -7.29
N THR A 278 6.57 24.94 -7.36
CA THR A 278 6.16 26.35 -7.45
C THR A 278 5.96 26.87 -8.89
N SER A 279 6.57 26.19 -9.88
CA SER A 279 6.34 26.41 -11.31
C SER A 279 6.83 25.21 -12.11
N ALA A 280 6.04 24.69 -13.05
CA ALA A 280 6.53 23.81 -14.10
C ALA A 280 6.65 24.59 -15.41
N ARG A 281 7.79 24.47 -16.09
CA ARG A 281 7.99 25.01 -17.44
C ARG A 281 8.46 23.90 -18.35
N GLU A 282 7.84 23.77 -19.51
CA GLU A 282 8.32 22.90 -20.58
C GLU A 282 9.73 23.32 -20.96
N ILE A 283 10.66 22.36 -20.95
CA ILE A 283 12.06 22.62 -21.28
C ILE A 283 12.26 22.67 -22.82
N ASP A 284 11.31 22.12 -23.60
CA ASP A 284 11.32 22.17 -25.07
C ASP A 284 9.87 22.23 -25.61
N SER A 285 9.48 23.35 -26.23
CA SER A 285 8.10 23.79 -26.50
C SER A 285 7.44 23.19 -27.74
N ARG A 286 7.83 21.97 -28.15
CA ARG A 286 7.35 21.38 -29.40
C ARG A 286 5.98 20.71 -29.30
N GLN A 287 5.50 20.38 -28.10
CA GLN A 287 4.15 19.85 -27.86
C GLN A 287 3.61 20.33 -26.51
N PRO A 288 2.59 21.21 -26.48
CA PRO A 288 1.95 21.60 -25.23
C PRO A 288 1.28 20.39 -24.58
N LEU A 289 1.47 20.23 -23.28
CA LEU A 289 1.03 19.05 -22.53
C LEU A 289 -0.49 18.91 -22.38
N ALA A 290 -1.27 19.99 -22.60
CA ALA A 290 -2.72 19.91 -22.82
C ALA A 290 -3.11 19.11 -24.08
N ALA A 291 -2.17 18.95 -25.02
CA ALA A 291 -2.30 18.15 -26.24
C ALA A 291 -1.47 16.85 -26.20
N ALA A 292 -0.75 16.58 -25.10
CA ALA A 292 0.05 15.37 -24.99
C ALA A 292 -0.84 14.14 -24.80
N ALA A 293 -0.56 13.11 -25.59
CA ALA A 293 -1.25 11.84 -25.47
C ALA A 293 -0.89 11.12 -24.16
N TRP A 294 -1.81 10.27 -23.68
CA TRP A 294 -1.58 9.37 -22.56
C TRP A 294 -0.23 8.65 -22.69
N GLY A 295 0.56 8.63 -21.60
CA GLY A 295 1.84 7.94 -21.51
C GLY A 295 3.04 8.65 -22.17
N VAL A 296 2.86 9.77 -22.87
CA VAL A 296 3.97 10.53 -23.48
C VAL A 296 4.76 11.28 -22.39
N PRO A 297 6.09 11.09 -22.29
CA PRO A 297 6.92 11.88 -21.36
C PRO A 297 7.09 13.31 -21.84
N VAL A 298 6.84 14.27 -20.95
CA VAL A 298 7.13 15.68 -21.19
C VAL A 298 8.17 16.18 -20.19
N PRO A 299 9.25 16.83 -20.66
CA PRO A 299 10.28 17.36 -19.79
C PRO A 299 9.80 18.64 -19.10
N VAL A 300 9.97 18.67 -17.79
CA VAL A 300 9.47 19.73 -16.92
C VAL A 300 10.54 20.07 -15.88
N SER A 301 10.78 21.37 -15.66
CA SER A 301 11.65 21.84 -14.59
C SER A 301 10.82 22.10 -13.33
N PHE A 302 11.29 21.61 -12.18
CA PHE A 302 10.64 21.71 -10.88
C PHE A 302 11.51 22.51 -9.95
N ARG A 303 10.89 23.42 -9.19
CA ARG A 303 11.52 24.11 -8.07
C ARG A 303 10.61 23.99 -6.86
N GLY A 304 11.17 23.52 -5.75
CA GLY A 304 10.43 23.31 -4.52
C GLY A 304 11.29 23.19 -3.29
N GLU A 305 10.71 22.64 -2.23
CA GLU A 305 11.39 22.33 -0.98
C GLU A 305 11.20 20.86 -0.64
N MET A 306 12.27 20.21 -0.20
CA MET A 306 12.30 18.89 0.44
C MET A 306 12.28 19.05 1.95
N SER A 307 11.42 18.31 2.64
CA SER A 307 11.33 18.36 4.11
C SER A 307 11.89 17.08 4.75
N PHE A 308 12.61 17.25 5.86
CA PHE A 308 13.13 16.17 6.70
C PHE A 308 12.86 16.55 8.17
N GLY A 309 11.75 16.08 8.74
CA GLY A 309 11.25 16.55 10.03
C GLY A 309 10.92 18.05 9.96
N ALA A 310 11.43 18.84 10.91
CA ALA A 310 11.28 20.30 10.93
C ALA A 310 12.15 21.06 9.89
N MET A 311 13.11 20.39 9.25
CA MET A 311 14.05 21.03 8.31
C MET A 311 13.52 21.06 6.88
N ARG A 312 13.86 22.12 6.13
CA ARG A 312 13.49 22.30 4.73
C ARG A 312 14.69 22.68 3.88
N VAL A 313 14.88 21.97 2.77
CA VAL A 313 15.96 22.20 1.81
C VAL A 313 15.37 22.57 0.46
N PRO A 314 15.71 23.72 -0.13
CA PRO A 314 15.24 24.07 -1.46
C PRO A 314 15.89 23.15 -2.49
N VAL A 315 15.09 22.62 -3.41
CA VAL A 315 15.54 21.76 -4.50
C VAL A 315 15.06 22.26 -5.85
N GLN A 316 15.91 22.08 -6.85
CA GLN A 316 15.56 22.27 -8.25
C GLN A 316 15.92 21.01 -9.01
N ALA A 317 14.99 20.49 -9.82
CA ALA A 317 15.15 19.23 -10.51
C ALA A 317 14.51 19.28 -11.90
N ASN A 318 15.11 18.57 -12.85
CA ASN A 318 14.49 18.29 -14.15
C ASN A 318 13.82 16.92 -14.08
N LEU A 319 12.51 16.86 -14.30
CA LEU A 319 11.74 15.63 -14.30
C LEU A 319 11.13 15.36 -15.69
N LEU A 320 10.59 14.17 -15.85
CA LEU A 320 9.68 13.77 -16.91
C LEU A 320 8.32 13.53 -16.29
N ALA A 321 7.31 14.25 -16.76
CA ALA A 321 5.92 14.02 -16.39
C ALA A 321 5.24 13.13 -17.44
N ARG A 322 4.43 12.17 -17.00
CA ARG A 322 3.59 11.32 -17.87
C ARG A 322 2.18 11.28 -17.33
N LEU A 323 1.19 11.65 -18.16
CA LEU A 323 -0.21 11.43 -17.85
C LEU A 323 -0.52 9.93 -17.92
N LEU A 324 -1.01 9.37 -16.82
CA LEU A 324 -1.34 7.96 -16.70
C LEU A 324 -2.85 7.73 -16.82
N SER A 325 -3.64 8.62 -16.23
CA SER A 325 -5.10 8.64 -16.32
C SER A 325 -5.64 10.05 -16.11
N ARG A 326 -6.97 10.21 -16.23
CA ARG A 326 -7.65 11.51 -16.03
C ARG A 326 -7.43 12.16 -14.67
N THR A 327 -6.87 11.43 -13.72
CA THR A 327 -6.65 11.91 -12.36
C THR A 327 -5.27 11.56 -11.82
N HIS A 328 -4.39 10.91 -12.60
CA HIS A 328 -3.08 10.49 -12.13
C HIS A 328 -1.97 10.77 -13.15
N MET A 329 -0.80 11.15 -12.63
CA MET A 329 0.42 11.33 -13.40
C MET A 329 1.61 10.63 -12.73
N ARG A 330 2.64 10.33 -13.52
CA ARG A 330 3.94 9.86 -13.03
C ARG A 330 4.98 10.94 -13.23
N LEU A 331 5.79 11.17 -12.20
CA LEU A 331 6.91 12.11 -12.19
C LEU A 331 8.20 11.34 -12.00
N THR A 332 9.12 11.44 -12.97
CA THR A 332 10.41 10.72 -12.93
C THR A 332 11.58 11.70 -13.07
N SER A 333 12.54 11.71 -12.16
CA SER A 333 13.74 12.54 -12.25
C SER A 333 14.64 12.10 -13.41
N GLN A 334 15.12 13.06 -14.19
CA GLN A 334 16.06 12.79 -15.28
C GLN A 334 17.47 12.52 -14.75
N GLU A 335 17.82 13.18 -13.64
CA GLU A 335 19.09 13.03 -12.93
C GLU A 335 18.83 12.97 -11.42
N PRO A 336 19.70 12.33 -10.61
CA PRO A 336 19.55 12.32 -9.17
C PRO A 336 19.64 13.74 -8.59
N LEU A 337 18.70 14.09 -7.71
CA LEU A 337 18.73 15.31 -6.93
C LEU A 337 19.86 15.20 -5.90
N ALA A 338 20.83 16.12 -5.96
CA ALA A 338 21.89 16.20 -4.97
C ALA A 338 21.41 17.02 -3.76
N VAL A 339 21.47 16.42 -2.57
CA VAL A 339 21.17 17.06 -1.29
C VAL A 339 22.45 17.08 -0.47
N ASP A 340 22.84 18.27 -0.02
CA ASP A 340 23.95 18.42 0.91
C ASP A 340 23.47 18.16 2.34
N MET A 341 24.06 17.17 3.00
CA MET A 341 23.71 16.78 4.36
C MET A 341 24.02 17.87 5.39
N ARG A 342 24.87 18.86 5.05
CA ARG A 342 25.11 20.05 5.89
C ARG A 342 23.89 20.96 5.95
N ASP A 343 23.12 21.01 4.86
CA ASP A 343 21.85 21.75 4.82
C ASP A 343 20.79 21.11 5.72
N LEU A 344 21.01 19.85 6.11
CA LEU A 344 20.22 19.09 7.10
C LEU A 344 20.85 19.08 8.49
N ALA A 345 21.85 19.94 8.76
CA ALA A 345 22.59 20.00 10.01
C ALA A 345 23.13 18.63 10.49
N PHE A 346 23.35 17.68 9.56
CA PHE A 346 23.76 16.33 9.90
C PHE A 346 25.27 16.31 10.23
N PRO A 347 25.69 15.82 11.42
CA PRO A 347 27.09 15.89 11.86
C PRO A 347 27.93 14.76 11.24
N ILE A 348 28.03 14.74 9.91
CA ILE A 348 28.67 13.65 9.16
C ILE A 348 30.15 13.48 9.53
N GLU A 349 30.84 14.56 9.91
CA GLU A 349 32.26 14.55 10.30
C GLU A 349 32.46 13.78 11.61
N SER A 350 31.66 14.09 12.64
CA SER A 350 31.71 13.39 13.93
C SER A 350 31.37 11.90 13.76
N PHE A 351 30.37 11.60 12.94
CA PHE A 351 29.96 10.23 12.66
C PHE A 351 31.02 9.45 11.87
N SER A 352 31.57 10.06 10.81
CA SER A 352 32.65 9.48 10.01
C SER A 352 33.86 9.16 10.90
N SER A 353 34.18 10.06 11.84
CA SER A 353 35.25 9.85 12.81
C SER A 353 34.96 8.72 13.80
N GLU A 354 33.75 8.62 14.33
CA GLU A 354 33.38 7.59 15.34
C GLU A 354 33.45 6.17 14.77
N PHE A 355 33.05 6.00 13.50
CA PHE A 355 32.95 4.69 12.86
C PHE A 355 34.08 4.40 11.85
N GLY A 356 35.08 5.30 11.72
CA GLY A 356 36.21 5.13 10.80
C GLY A 356 35.80 5.09 9.33
N LEU A 357 34.77 5.86 8.96
CA LEU A 357 34.21 5.93 7.60
C LEU A 357 34.68 7.20 6.89
N ASN A 358 34.68 7.19 5.56
CA ASN A 358 34.78 8.41 4.75
C ASN A 358 33.47 8.57 3.96
N LEU A 359 32.59 9.44 4.44
CA LEU A 359 31.26 9.64 3.86
C LEU A 359 31.21 10.92 3.03
N SER A 360 30.52 10.85 1.90
CA SER A 360 30.16 12.03 1.11
C SER A 360 29.12 12.87 1.85
N PHE A 361 29.29 14.20 1.87
CA PHE A 361 28.27 15.14 2.31
C PHE A 361 27.06 15.19 1.36
N ILE A 362 27.18 14.68 0.15
CA ILE A 362 26.10 14.69 -0.84
C ILE A 362 25.37 13.35 -0.85
N VAL A 363 24.05 13.40 -0.65
CA VAL A 363 23.11 12.30 -0.91
C VAL A 363 22.39 12.57 -2.21
N GLN A 364 22.36 11.58 -3.10
CA GLN A 364 21.66 11.65 -4.37
C GLN A 364 20.29 10.98 -4.26
N ILE A 365 19.26 11.57 -4.85
CA ILE A 365 17.87 11.11 -4.73
C ILE A 365 17.23 11.04 -6.12
N ASN A 366 16.86 9.84 -6.56
CA ASN A 366 16.03 9.70 -7.76
C ASN A 366 14.56 9.67 -7.36
N VAL A 367 13.72 10.40 -8.07
CA VAL A 367 12.28 10.46 -7.86
C VAL A 367 11.59 9.70 -8.99
N ASP A 368 10.73 8.74 -8.68
CA ASP A 368 9.87 8.09 -9.68
C ASP A 368 8.52 7.75 -9.03
N VAL A 369 7.58 8.69 -9.06
CA VAL A 369 6.36 8.61 -8.25
C VAL A 369 5.09 8.80 -9.08
N ILE A 370 4.05 8.07 -8.73
CA ILE A 370 2.70 8.25 -9.24
C ILE A 370 1.90 9.07 -8.22
N VAL A 371 1.25 10.13 -8.68
CA VAL A 371 0.50 11.07 -7.83
C VAL A 371 -0.83 11.42 -8.48
N PRO A 372 -1.91 11.61 -7.69
CA PRO A 372 -3.17 12.14 -8.20
C PRO A 372 -3.03 13.63 -8.55
N TYR A 373 -3.91 14.15 -9.40
CA TYR A 373 -3.98 15.58 -9.72
C TYR A 373 -5.41 16.11 -9.84
N GLU A 374 -5.57 17.40 -9.55
CA GLU A 374 -6.82 18.15 -9.63
C GLU A 374 -6.65 19.44 -10.44
N VAL A 375 -7.72 19.84 -11.13
CA VAL A 375 -7.81 21.05 -11.96
C VAL A 375 -8.86 21.97 -11.32
N HIS A 376 -8.47 23.19 -10.95
CA HIS A 376 -9.33 24.14 -10.24
C HIS A 376 -9.71 25.36 -11.06
#